data_AF-A0AB36J4P9-F1
#
_entry.id   AF-A0AB36J4P9-F1
#
_cell.length_a   1.000
_cell.length_b   1.000
_cell.length_c   1.000
_cell.angle_alpha   90.00
_cell.angle_beta   90.00
_cell.angle_gamma   90.00
#
_symmetry.space_group_name_H-M   'P 1'
#
loop_
_entity.id
_entity.type
_entity.pdbx_description
1 polymer ?
#
loop_
_entity_poly.entity_id
_entity_poly.type
_entity_poly.pdbx_seq_one_letter_code
_entity_poly.pdbx_strand_id
1 'polypeptide(L)'
;GAQLAFDATGLAEITSATVNLPQPQGAQSITASAATLTPVVGVDDGITLTVKNSLGNTDTTFTGTKEVTVAGYDVAPDGTYGSLGSTALAASPSKINVDFVAGVAQVDLKLNKAGAQAVVFSQAGVA
;
A
#
# COMPACT_ATOMS: atom_id res chain seq x y z
N GLY A 1 4.96 23.45 14.10
CA GLY A 1 5.83 24.08 13.08
C GLY A 1 7.25 24.00 13.56
N ALA A 2 8.22 23.80 12.67
CA ALA A 2 9.64 23.91 13.03
C ALA A 2 9.95 25.38 13.39
N GLN A 3 10.61 25.61 14.53
CA GLN A 3 10.95 26.95 14.99
C GLN A 3 12.42 27.20 14.67
N LEU A 4 12.68 28.20 13.83
CA LEU A 4 14.03 28.70 13.58
C LEU A 4 14.33 29.73 14.68
N ALA A 5 15.28 29.42 15.57
CA ALA A 5 15.76 30.37 16.57
C ALA A 5 16.92 31.18 15.95
N PHE A 6 16.81 32.51 16.01
CA PHE A 6 17.88 33.42 15.59
C PHE A 6 18.37 34.19 16.82
N ASP A 7 19.65 34.08 17.15
CA ASP A 7 20.33 34.96 18.10
C ASP A 7 20.96 36.11 17.31
N ALA A 8 20.38 37.30 17.44
CA ALA A 8 20.62 38.43 16.54
C ALA A 8 21.66 39.45 17.05
N THR A 9 22.43 39.13 18.10
CA THR A 9 23.44 40.07 18.58
C THR A 9 24.63 40.15 17.61
N GLY A 10 24.64 41.20 16.77
CA GLY A 10 25.81 41.59 15.95
C GLY A 10 25.88 41.04 14.52
N LEU A 11 24.80 40.48 13.98
CA LEU A 11 24.78 39.92 12.61
C LEU A 11 24.10 40.88 11.61
N ALA A 12 24.65 40.93 10.39
CA ALA A 12 24.12 41.73 9.28
C ALA A 12 22.68 41.30 8.93
N GLU A 13 21.87 42.25 8.49
CA GLU A 13 20.47 42.08 8.11
C GLU A 13 20.31 40.92 7.12
N ILE A 14 19.56 39.88 7.50
CA ILE A 14 19.25 38.77 6.61
C ILE A 14 18.02 39.14 5.79
N THR A 15 18.25 39.59 4.56
CA THR A 15 17.21 39.64 3.53
C THR A 15 16.78 38.20 3.22
N SER A 16 15.50 37.89 3.36
CA SER A 16 14.86 36.57 3.18
C SER A 16 15.66 35.54 2.36
N ALA A 17 15.99 34.40 2.97
CA ALA A 17 16.57 33.24 2.27
C ALA A 17 15.49 32.19 1.97
N THR A 18 15.53 31.61 0.77
CA THR A 18 14.66 30.46 0.44
C THR A 18 15.25 29.20 1.04
N VAL A 19 14.48 28.50 1.89
CA VAL A 19 14.84 27.15 2.38
C VAL A 19 14.27 26.12 1.41
N ASN A 20 15.13 25.41 0.69
CA ASN A 20 14.73 24.32 -0.20
C ASN A 20 14.80 22.98 0.54
N LEU A 21 13.66 22.41 0.89
CA LEU A 21 13.58 21.07 1.46
C LEU A 21 13.37 20.05 0.33
N PRO A 22 14.14 18.95 0.27
CA PRO A 22 13.92 17.93 -0.75
C PRO A 22 12.53 17.29 -0.56
N GLN A 23 11.80 17.13 -1.66
CA GLN A 23 10.54 16.41 -1.64
C GLN A 23 10.80 14.93 -1.27
N PRO A 24 9.98 14.30 -0.42
CA PRO A 24 10.07 12.87 -0.19
C PRO A 24 9.97 12.09 -1.51
N GLN A 25 10.79 11.05 -1.66
CA GLN A 25 10.69 10.16 -2.79
C GLN A 25 9.38 9.37 -2.68
N GLY A 26 8.58 9.36 -3.75
CA GLY A 26 7.31 8.63 -3.82
C GLY A 26 7.50 7.11 -3.77
N ALA A 27 6.41 6.37 -3.56
CA ALA A 27 6.27 4.92 -3.62
C ALA A 27 7.53 4.11 -3.24
N GLN A 28 7.75 3.93 -1.95
CA GLN A 28 8.90 3.24 -1.35
C GLN A 28 8.52 1.97 -0.57
N SER A 29 7.27 1.82 -0.16
CA SER A 29 6.78 0.54 0.35
C SER A 29 5.28 0.44 0.18
N ILE A 30 4.75 -0.78 0.23
CA ILE A 30 3.33 -1.08 0.25
C ILE A 30 3.02 -1.86 1.52
N THR A 31 2.01 -1.42 2.25
CA THR A 31 1.51 -2.10 3.44
C THR A 31 0.09 -2.57 3.19
N ALA A 32 -0.25 -3.78 3.65
CA ALA A 32 -1.59 -4.33 3.60
C ALA A 32 -2.15 -4.49 5.02
N SER A 33 -3.42 -4.18 5.20
CA SER A 33 -4.17 -4.51 6.42
C SER A 33 -5.53 -5.10 6.05
N ALA A 34 -5.87 -6.22 6.67
CA ALA A 34 -7.16 -6.87 6.52
C ALA A 34 -8.17 -6.32 7.54
N ALA A 35 -9.45 -6.32 7.18
CA ALA A 35 -10.53 -5.97 8.09
C ALA A 35 -10.65 -7.00 9.22
N THR A 36 -10.35 -8.27 8.94
CA THR A 36 -10.19 -9.32 9.96
C THR A 36 -8.98 -10.22 9.68
N LEU A 37 -8.34 -10.74 10.73
CA LEU A 37 -7.29 -11.76 10.60
C LEU A 37 -7.84 -13.19 10.68
N THR A 38 -9.16 -13.32 10.81
CA THR A 38 -9.89 -14.59 10.79
C THR A 38 -11.03 -14.55 9.77
N PRO A 39 -10.72 -14.40 8.47
CA PRO A 39 -11.74 -14.40 7.43
C PRO A 39 -12.46 -15.75 7.37
N VAL A 40 -13.74 -15.71 7.00
CA VAL A 40 -14.52 -16.93 6.75
C VAL A 40 -14.29 -17.37 5.32
N VAL A 41 -14.14 -18.69 5.12
CA VAL A 41 -13.95 -19.27 3.79
C VAL A 41 -15.06 -18.83 2.84
N GLY A 42 -14.65 -18.38 1.66
CA GLY A 42 -15.56 -17.99 0.59
C GLY A 42 -16.33 -16.70 0.83
N VAL A 43 -16.00 -15.95 1.88
CA VAL A 43 -16.57 -14.64 2.21
C VAL A 43 -15.55 -13.55 1.92
N ASP A 44 -16.04 -12.38 1.51
CA ASP A 44 -15.23 -11.20 1.27
C ASP A 44 -14.65 -10.64 2.57
N ASP A 45 -13.34 -10.37 2.57
CA ASP A 45 -12.62 -9.70 3.64
C ASP A 45 -11.90 -8.47 3.07
N GLY A 46 -12.24 -7.28 3.59
CA GLY A 46 -11.75 -6.03 3.05
C GLY A 46 -10.25 -5.85 3.33
N ILE A 47 -9.46 -5.66 2.27
CA ILE A 47 -8.03 -5.37 2.35
C ILE A 47 -7.78 -3.91 2.00
N THR A 48 -7.13 -3.19 2.90
CA THR A 48 -6.58 -1.86 2.65
C THR A 48 -5.12 -1.97 2.25
N LEU A 49 -4.80 -1.57 1.02
CA LEU A 49 -3.43 -1.37 0.57
C LEU A 49 -3.06 0.10 0.71
N THR A 50 -1.90 0.38 1.30
CA THR A 50 -1.38 1.75 1.44
C THR A 50 0.06 1.81 0.94
N VAL A 51 0.32 2.71 0.00
CA VAL A 51 1.67 2.99 -0.51
C VAL A 51 2.28 4.11 0.32
N LYS A 52 3.51 3.91 0.79
CA LYS A 52 4.27 4.86 1.60
C LYS A 52 5.41 5.47 0.81
N ASN A 53 5.72 6.73 1.06
CA ASN A 53 6.89 7.45 0.55
C ASN A 53 8.14 7.15 1.40
N SER A 54 9.28 7.79 1.08
CA SER A 54 10.55 7.59 1.78
C SER A 54 10.57 8.02 3.24
N LEU A 55 9.57 8.80 3.68
CA LEU A 55 9.38 9.20 5.07
C LEU A 55 8.37 8.31 5.81
N GLY A 56 7.84 7.26 5.17
CA GLY A 56 6.82 6.37 5.74
C GLY A 56 5.42 6.98 5.78
N ASN A 57 5.20 8.14 5.16
CA ASN A 57 3.87 8.74 5.01
C ASN A 57 3.18 8.19 3.78
N THR A 58 1.85 8.23 3.72
CA THR A 58 1.12 7.80 2.52
C THR A 58 1.51 8.66 1.33
N ASP A 59 1.91 8.01 0.23
CA ASP A 59 2.22 8.71 -1.01
C ASP A 59 0.92 9.07 -1.74
N THR A 60 0.43 10.28 -1.49
CA THR A 60 -0.80 10.79 -2.11
C THR A 60 -0.69 11.02 -3.62
N THR A 61 0.52 11.00 -4.18
CA THR A 61 0.74 11.11 -5.64
C THR A 61 0.62 9.76 -6.34
N PHE A 62 0.70 8.65 -5.59
CA PHE A 62 0.51 7.31 -6.13
C PHE A 62 -0.97 7.04 -6.41
N THR A 63 -1.36 7.20 -7.66
CA THR A 63 -2.77 7.13 -8.09
C THR A 63 -2.95 6.36 -9.40
N GLY A 64 -4.20 6.00 -9.68
CA GLY A 64 -4.62 5.29 -10.88
C GLY A 64 -4.54 3.76 -10.75
N THR A 65 -4.88 3.08 -11.83
CA THR A 65 -4.85 1.61 -11.92
C THR A 65 -3.41 1.11 -11.91
N LYS A 66 -3.08 0.21 -11.00
CA LYS A 66 -1.77 -0.43 -10.88
C LYS A 66 -1.91 -1.95 -10.85
N GLU A 67 -1.00 -2.65 -11.52
CA GLU A 67 -0.90 -4.10 -11.40
C GLU A 67 -0.27 -4.44 -10.05
N VAL A 68 -1.04 -5.13 -9.20
CA VAL A 68 -0.63 -5.66 -7.90
C VAL A 68 -0.48 -7.17 -8.03
N THR A 69 0.64 -7.69 -7.53
CA THR A 69 0.88 -9.13 -7.39
C THR A 69 0.41 -9.57 -6.01
N VAL A 70 -0.43 -10.61 -5.98
CA VAL A 70 -0.88 -11.28 -4.76
C VAL A 70 -0.33 -12.70 -4.73
N ALA A 71 0.23 -13.11 -3.60
CA ALA A 71 0.84 -14.42 -3.41
C ALA A 71 0.54 -14.98 -2.02
N GLY A 72 0.85 -16.26 -1.78
CA GLY A 72 0.77 -16.88 -0.45
C GLY A 72 -0.61 -17.42 -0.06
N TYR A 73 -1.46 -17.66 -1.05
CA TYR A 73 -2.74 -18.35 -0.91
C TYR A 73 -2.69 -19.73 -1.60
N ASP A 74 -3.48 -20.67 -1.07
CA ASP A 74 -3.47 -22.08 -1.45
C ASP A 74 -4.77 -22.52 -2.13
N VAL A 75 -4.68 -23.63 -2.86
CA VAL A 75 -5.84 -24.25 -3.52
C VAL A 75 -6.74 -24.95 -2.49
N ALA A 76 -8.05 -24.74 -2.59
CA ALA A 76 -9.06 -25.45 -1.82
C ALA A 76 -9.28 -26.89 -2.36
N PRO A 77 -9.89 -27.80 -1.58
CA PRO A 77 -10.15 -29.17 -2.03
C PRO A 77 -11.02 -29.27 -3.30
N ASP A 78 -11.81 -28.23 -3.61
CA ASP A 78 -12.63 -28.14 -4.82
C ASP A 78 -11.84 -27.62 -6.05
N GLY A 79 -10.54 -27.35 -5.90
CA GLY A 79 -9.65 -26.86 -6.96
C GLY A 79 -9.67 -25.34 -7.15
N THR A 80 -10.41 -24.59 -6.32
CA THR A 80 -10.51 -23.13 -6.44
C THR A 80 -9.62 -22.39 -5.44
N TYR A 81 -9.28 -21.13 -5.72
CA TYR A 81 -8.41 -20.32 -4.86
C TYR A 81 -9.19 -19.21 -4.14
N GLY A 82 -10.19 -18.62 -4.81
CA GLY A 82 -10.95 -17.48 -4.33
C GLY A 82 -10.91 -16.32 -5.34
N SER A 83 -11.01 -15.10 -4.85
CA SER A 83 -10.99 -13.89 -5.68
C SER A 83 -10.36 -12.70 -4.95
N LEU A 84 -9.88 -11.73 -5.72
CA LEU A 84 -9.50 -10.42 -5.23
C LEU A 84 -10.30 -9.37 -6.04
N GLY A 85 -11.19 -8.66 -5.35
CA GLY A 85 -12.30 -7.94 -5.97
C GLY A 85 -13.14 -8.88 -6.83
N SER A 86 -13.47 -8.45 -8.05
CA SER A 86 -14.22 -9.26 -9.01
C SER A 86 -13.36 -10.23 -9.83
N THR A 87 -12.05 -10.32 -9.58
CA THR A 87 -11.13 -11.15 -10.35
C THR A 87 -10.87 -12.47 -9.63
N ALA A 88 -11.15 -13.60 -10.28
CA ALA A 88 -10.83 -14.92 -9.75
C ALA A 88 -9.31 -15.11 -9.65
N LEU A 89 -8.84 -15.68 -8.54
CA LEU A 89 -7.43 -16.02 -8.35
C LEU A 89 -7.07 -17.29 -9.12
N ALA A 90 -5.95 -17.26 -9.83
CA ALA A 90 -5.29 -18.44 -10.39
C ALA A 90 -4.27 -18.99 -9.39
N ALA A 91 -3.47 -20.00 -9.76
CA ALA A 91 -2.39 -20.48 -8.91
C ALA A 91 -1.44 -19.34 -8.50
N SER A 92 -1.07 -19.28 -7.22
CA SER A 92 -0.20 -18.22 -6.68
C SER A 92 1.17 -18.21 -7.39
N PRO A 93 1.68 -17.03 -7.79
CA PRO A 93 1.10 -15.69 -7.62
C PRO A 93 0.12 -15.30 -8.75
N SER A 94 -0.84 -14.42 -8.43
CA SER A 94 -1.74 -13.77 -9.42
C SER A 94 -1.45 -12.28 -9.52
N LYS A 95 -1.70 -11.70 -10.70
CA LYS A 95 -1.54 -10.27 -10.99
C LYS A 95 -2.90 -9.66 -11.29
N ILE A 96 -3.25 -8.60 -10.57
CA ILE A 96 -4.59 -8.00 -10.60
C ILE A 96 -4.47 -6.48 -10.61
N ASN A 97 -5.27 -5.85 -11.46
CA ASN A 97 -5.35 -4.40 -11.54
C ASN A 97 -6.16 -3.86 -10.36
N VAL A 98 -5.57 -2.95 -9.60
CA VAL A 98 -6.16 -2.31 -8.43
C VAL A 98 -6.08 -0.80 -8.60
N ASP A 99 -7.17 -0.10 -8.32
CA ASP A 99 -7.24 1.35 -8.40
C ASP A 99 -6.79 2.01 -7.10
N PHE A 100 -5.73 2.82 -7.19
CA PHE A 100 -5.24 3.61 -6.07
C PHE A 100 -5.76 5.05 -6.14
N VAL A 101 -6.31 5.52 -5.03
CA VAL A 101 -6.73 6.90 -4.81
C VAL A 101 -5.92 7.48 -3.66
N ALA A 102 -5.12 8.50 -3.96
CA ALA A 102 -4.20 9.14 -3.02
C ALA A 102 -3.34 8.14 -2.21
N GLY A 103 -2.76 7.14 -2.88
CA GLY A 103 -1.88 6.14 -2.26
C GLY A 103 -2.61 5.03 -1.51
N VAL A 104 -3.95 4.98 -1.54
CA VAL A 104 -4.75 3.98 -0.85
C VAL A 104 -5.63 3.22 -1.86
N ALA A 105 -5.71 1.91 -1.71
CA ALA A 105 -6.69 1.08 -2.41
C ALA A 105 -7.44 0.19 -1.41
N GLN A 106 -8.73 -0.03 -1.70
CA GLN A 106 -9.59 -0.97 -0.96
C GLN A 106 -10.00 -2.07 -1.92
N VAL A 107 -9.85 -3.32 -1.50
CA VAL A 107 -10.18 -4.48 -2.32
C VAL A 107 -10.59 -5.64 -1.45
N ASP A 108 -11.64 -6.35 -1.84
CA ASP A 108 -12.12 -7.52 -1.10
C ASP A 108 -11.31 -8.76 -1.47
N LEU A 109 -10.74 -9.43 -0.48
CA LEU A 109 -10.09 -10.72 -0.64
C LEU A 109 -11.03 -11.82 -0.17
N LYS A 110 -11.27 -12.78 -1.05
CA LYS A 110 -11.98 -14.02 -0.73
C LYS A 110 -11.02 -15.18 -0.89
N LEU A 111 -10.89 -15.99 0.16
CA LEU A 111 -10.08 -17.21 0.15
C LEU A 111 -10.98 -18.43 0.26
N ASN A 112 -10.80 -19.40 -0.65
CA ASN A 112 -11.61 -20.62 -0.63
C ASN A 112 -10.96 -21.75 0.20
N LYS A 113 -9.65 -21.65 0.47
CA LYS A 113 -8.96 -22.59 1.35
C LYS A 113 -9.13 -22.18 2.82
N ALA A 114 -9.61 -23.10 3.65
CA ALA A 114 -9.59 -22.94 5.10
C ALA A 114 -8.17 -23.10 5.67
N GLY A 115 -7.86 -22.35 6.71
CA GLY A 115 -6.58 -22.41 7.42
C GLY A 115 -5.78 -21.11 7.32
N ALA A 116 -4.71 -21.01 8.11
CA ALA A 116 -3.83 -19.85 8.10
C ALA A 116 -3.10 -19.74 6.76
N GLN A 117 -3.17 -18.56 6.13
CA GLN A 117 -2.50 -18.25 4.88
C GLN A 117 -1.79 -16.91 5.02
N ALA A 118 -0.50 -16.88 4.67
CA ALA A 118 0.31 -15.67 4.73
C ALA A 118 0.25 -14.95 3.39
N VAL A 119 -0.85 -14.23 3.13
CA VAL A 119 -1.06 -13.52 1.87
C VAL A 119 -0.18 -12.27 1.82
N VAL A 120 0.56 -12.11 0.72
CA VAL A 120 1.48 -10.99 0.49
C VAL A 120 1.06 -10.23 -0.76
N PHE A 121 1.12 -8.90 -0.68
CA PHE A 121 0.84 -7.99 -1.78
C PHE A 121 2.11 -7.21 -2.15
N SER A 122 2.40 -7.13 -3.44
CA SER A 122 3.51 -6.32 -3.97
C SER A 122 3.10 -5.60 -5.25
N GLN A 123 3.77 -4.50 -5.58
CA GLN A 123 3.46 -3.68 -6.74
C GLN A 123 4.77 -3.30 -7.45
N ALA A 124 4.85 -3.57 -8.75
CA ALA A 124 6.03 -3.24 -9.55
C ALA A 124 6.17 -1.72 -9.73
N GLY A 125 7.16 -1.11 -9.07
CA GLY A 125 7.37 0.34 -9.08
C GLY A 125 7.28 0.98 -7.70
N VAL A 126 6.86 0.23 -6.69
CA VAL A 126 7.19 0.52 -5.29
C VAL A 126 8.60 0.00 -5.03
N ALA A 127 9.49 0.90 -4.59
CA ALA A 127 10.94 0.66 -4.48
C ALA A 127 11.34 -0.33 -3.39
#